data_AF-A0A969THA7-F1
#
_entry.id   AF-A0A969THA7-F1
#
_cell.length_a   1.000
_cell.length_b   1.000
_cell.length_c   1.000
_cell.angle_alpha   90.00
_cell.angle_beta   90.00
_cell.angle_gamma   90.00
#
_symmetry.space_group_name_H-M   'P 1'
#
loop_
_entity.id
_entity.type
_entity.pdbx_description
1 polymer ?
#
loop_
_entity_poly.entity_id
_entity_poly.type
_entity_poly.pdbx_seq_one_letter_code
_entity_poly.pdbx_strand_id
1 'polypeptide(L)'
;MFEAMGSQVVHVGEPGMGILFKLVLNHLLGTSMVVFAEGLHLGVALGIPQERLLSMLLGTVVVPAYSNGKREKLATGVYDPEFPLQWMQKDMQMVAETGYTAGVAMPIANLTKEMCRLAIQDGLSEVDFSAIYHYLNPILNRASTLQRFNASTLQRFIIFASADLPRPTDHGVAAQTPAPAQTLHLSHYQATSSNSEHAHEHEYHGKVL
;
A
#
# COMPACT_ATOMS: atom_id res chain seq x y z
N MET A 1 26.88 -7.84 -14.74
CA MET A 1 27.15 -6.65 -13.89
C MET A 1 25.98 -6.36 -12.96
N PHE A 2 24.75 -6.10 -13.47
CA PHE A 2 23.60 -5.79 -12.63
C PHE A 2 23.26 -6.85 -11.56
N GLU A 3 23.45 -8.13 -11.87
CA GLU A 3 23.29 -9.27 -10.94
C GLU A 3 24.17 -9.19 -9.67
N ALA A 4 25.27 -8.41 -9.68
CA ALA A 4 26.13 -8.21 -8.52
C ALA A 4 25.65 -7.05 -7.61
N MET A 5 24.64 -6.29 -8.04
CA MET A 5 24.14 -5.08 -7.33
C MET A 5 22.73 -5.24 -6.78
N GLY A 6 21.99 -6.28 -7.15
CA GLY A 6 20.62 -6.51 -6.70
C GLY A 6 20.17 -7.96 -6.89
N SER A 7 19.21 -8.39 -6.08
CA SER A 7 18.65 -9.75 -6.09
C SER A 7 17.76 -10.06 -7.29
N GLN A 8 17.30 -9.03 -8.02
CA GLN A 8 16.45 -9.16 -9.20
C GLN A 8 16.77 -8.02 -10.19
N VAL A 9 16.79 -8.37 -11.47
CA VAL A 9 16.86 -7.42 -12.60
C VAL A 9 15.59 -7.60 -13.42
N VAL A 10 14.97 -6.50 -13.86
CA VAL A 10 13.72 -6.52 -14.64
C VAL A 10 13.86 -5.56 -15.82
N HIS A 11 13.73 -6.07 -17.04
CA HIS A 11 13.69 -5.24 -18.23
C HIS A 11 12.28 -4.64 -18.42
N VAL A 12 12.12 -3.36 -18.07
CA VAL A 12 10.81 -2.68 -18.05
C VAL A 12 10.43 -1.99 -19.38
N GLY A 13 11.22 -2.18 -20.45
CA GLY A 13 10.93 -1.66 -21.79
C GLY A 13 11.91 -0.59 -22.26
N GLU A 14 11.42 0.32 -23.09
CA GLU A 14 12.19 1.37 -23.78
C GLU A 14 12.98 2.32 -22.84
N PRO A 15 14.00 3.03 -23.36
CA PRO A 15 14.77 4.01 -22.58
C PRO A 15 13.88 4.98 -21.79
N GLY A 16 14.16 5.10 -20.49
CA GLY A 16 13.38 5.93 -19.56
C GLY A 16 12.32 5.16 -18.76
N MET A 17 11.86 3.98 -19.20
CA MET A 17 10.84 3.20 -18.47
C MET A 17 11.29 2.80 -17.06
N GLY A 18 12.60 2.57 -16.84
CA GLY A 18 13.16 2.34 -15.51
C GLY A 18 12.96 3.51 -14.53
N ILE A 19 13.02 4.74 -15.02
CA ILE A 19 12.80 5.95 -14.21
C ILE A 19 11.32 6.09 -13.89
N LEU A 20 10.44 5.91 -14.89
CA LEU A 20 8.98 5.96 -14.69
C LEU A 20 8.51 4.88 -13.70
N PHE A 21 9.03 3.65 -13.82
CA PHE A 21 8.74 2.58 -12.87
C PHE A 21 9.24 2.92 -11.45
N LYS A 22 10.42 3.53 -11.32
CA LYS A 22 10.93 4.01 -10.02
C LYS A 22 10.05 5.11 -9.41
N LEU A 23 9.47 6.01 -10.21
CA LEU A 23 8.49 6.98 -9.72
C LEU A 23 7.21 6.30 -9.19
N VAL A 24 6.70 5.25 -9.87
CA VAL A 24 5.56 4.46 -9.37
C VAL A 24 5.90 3.77 -8.04
N LEU A 25 7.08 3.14 -7.92
CA LEU A 25 7.53 2.54 -6.66
C LEU A 25 7.66 3.58 -5.53
N ASN A 26 8.23 4.75 -5.82
CA ASN A 26 8.39 5.81 -4.84
C ASN A 26 7.03 6.41 -4.43
N HIS A 27 6.07 6.53 -5.35
CA HIS A 27 4.69 6.93 -5.03
C HIS A 27 4.06 6.01 -3.99
N LEU A 28 4.15 4.69 -4.21
CA LEU A 28 3.65 3.69 -3.26
C LEU A 28 4.40 3.77 -1.92
N LEU A 29 5.73 3.93 -1.94
CA LEU A 29 6.56 4.06 -0.74
C LEU A 29 6.21 5.28 0.12
N GLY A 30 6.07 6.46 -0.50
CA GLY A 30 5.78 7.71 0.21
C GLY A 30 4.36 7.75 0.77
N THR A 31 3.38 7.40 -0.05
CA THR A 31 1.97 7.46 0.36
C THR A 31 1.63 6.41 1.41
N SER A 32 2.18 5.18 1.30
CA SER A 32 1.92 4.13 2.30
C SER A 32 2.51 4.46 3.67
N MET A 33 3.63 5.21 3.77
CA MET A 33 4.14 5.67 5.06
C MET A 33 3.21 6.70 5.74
N VAL A 34 2.60 7.62 4.97
CA VAL A 34 1.61 8.56 5.51
C VAL A 34 0.35 7.83 5.99
N VAL A 35 -0.21 6.93 5.17
CA VAL A 35 -1.40 6.14 5.54
C VAL A 35 -1.12 5.23 6.74
N PHE A 36 0.07 4.62 6.79
CA PHE A 36 0.51 3.82 7.95
C PHE A 36 0.65 4.68 9.21
N ALA A 37 1.18 5.89 9.08
CA ALA A 37 1.25 6.83 10.20
C ALA A 37 -0.15 7.22 10.71
N GLU A 38 -1.10 7.54 9.84
CA GLU A 38 -2.50 7.82 10.23
C GLU A 38 -3.13 6.63 10.95
N GLY A 39 -2.96 5.40 10.41
CA GLY A 39 -3.46 4.17 11.02
C GLY A 39 -2.86 3.89 12.41
N LEU A 40 -1.56 4.15 12.60
CA LEU A 40 -0.91 4.05 13.90
C LEU A 40 -1.47 5.07 14.91
N HIS A 41 -1.65 6.33 14.51
CA HIS A 41 -2.24 7.35 15.37
C HIS A 41 -3.68 7.02 15.75
N LEU A 42 -4.48 6.52 14.81
CA LEU A 42 -5.85 6.06 15.08
C LEU A 42 -5.87 4.94 16.14
N GLY A 43 -5.03 3.90 16.00
CA GLY A 43 -4.98 2.81 16.97
C GLY A 43 -4.52 3.27 18.36
N VAL A 44 -3.57 4.21 18.44
CA VAL A 44 -3.15 4.84 19.70
C VAL A 44 -4.28 5.68 20.31
N ALA A 45 -5.01 6.45 19.51
CA ALA A 45 -6.17 7.24 19.96
C ALA A 45 -7.35 6.36 20.44
N LEU A 46 -7.47 5.14 19.90
CA LEU A 46 -8.39 4.10 20.38
C LEU A 46 -7.90 3.38 21.67
N GLY A 47 -6.74 3.77 22.21
CA GLY A 47 -6.18 3.23 23.46
C GLY A 47 -5.35 1.95 23.29
N ILE A 48 -4.99 1.56 22.06
CA ILE A 48 -4.07 0.44 21.81
C ILE A 48 -2.63 0.93 22.04
N PRO A 49 -1.83 0.31 22.93
CA PRO A 49 -0.44 0.71 23.12
C PRO A 49 0.37 0.63 21.82
N GLN A 50 1.14 1.67 21.51
CA GLN A 50 1.88 1.81 20.25
C GLN A 50 2.76 0.59 19.93
N GLU A 51 3.51 0.06 20.90
CA GLU A 51 4.34 -1.13 20.72
C GLU A 51 3.52 -2.38 20.34
N ARG A 52 2.34 -2.55 20.94
CA ARG A 52 1.42 -3.64 20.62
C ARG A 52 0.84 -3.45 19.22
N LEU A 53 0.46 -2.22 18.87
CA LEU A 53 -0.08 -1.88 17.56
C LEU A 53 0.95 -2.13 16.44
N LEU A 54 2.18 -1.64 16.61
CA LEU A 54 3.31 -1.96 15.73
C LEU A 54 3.51 -3.48 15.62
N SER A 55 3.47 -4.21 16.73
CA SER A 55 3.65 -5.67 16.74
C SER A 55 2.53 -6.45 16.05
N MET A 56 1.30 -5.92 16.00
CA MET A 56 0.16 -6.56 15.34
C MET A 56 0.05 -6.19 13.85
N LEU A 57 0.50 -4.99 13.46
CA LEU A 57 0.40 -4.50 12.08
C LEU A 57 1.62 -4.90 11.23
N LEU A 58 2.83 -4.83 11.78
CA LEU A 58 4.06 -5.18 11.07
C LEU A 58 4.10 -6.68 10.77
N GLY A 59 4.29 -7.03 9.50
CA GLY A 59 4.25 -8.42 9.01
C GLY A 59 2.86 -8.89 8.54
N THR A 60 1.81 -8.06 8.64
CA THR A 60 0.52 -8.35 7.99
C THR A 60 0.58 -8.11 6.48
N VAL A 61 -0.32 -8.75 5.72
CA VAL A 61 -0.42 -8.57 4.26
C VAL A 61 -0.85 -7.16 3.82
N VAL A 62 -1.40 -6.34 4.72
CA VAL A 62 -1.83 -4.97 4.43
C VAL A 62 -0.74 -3.92 4.67
N VAL A 63 0.31 -4.26 5.42
CA VAL A 63 1.44 -3.36 5.68
C VAL A 63 2.62 -3.73 4.76
N PRO A 64 3.14 -2.81 3.94
CA PRO A 64 4.28 -3.09 3.07
C PRO A 64 5.49 -3.58 3.87
N ALA A 65 6.17 -4.62 3.36
CA ALA A 65 7.25 -5.30 4.06
C ALA A 65 8.43 -4.40 4.47
N TYR A 66 8.67 -3.29 3.75
CA TYR A 66 9.71 -2.31 4.10
C TYR A 66 9.47 -1.65 5.46
N SER A 67 8.21 -1.56 5.91
CA SER A 67 7.81 -0.93 7.18
C SER A 67 8.42 -1.63 8.40
N ASN A 68 8.74 -2.93 8.27
CA ASN A 68 9.46 -3.69 9.29
C ASN A 68 10.82 -3.06 9.61
N GLY A 69 11.55 -2.56 8.60
CA GLY A 69 12.83 -1.87 8.79
C GLY A 69 12.70 -0.52 9.50
N LYS A 70 11.50 0.07 9.55
CA LYS A 70 11.23 1.34 10.24
C LYS A 70 10.73 1.15 11.68
N ARG A 71 10.53 -0.10 12.13
CA ARG A 71 9.99 -0.43 13.46
C ARG A 71 10.70 0.29 14.60
N GLU A 72 12.03 0.23 14.63
CA GLU A 72 12.83 0.80 15.72
C GLU A 72 12.76 2.33 15.72
N LYS A 73 12.83 2.96 14.54
CA LYS A 73 12.70 4.42 14.39
C LYS A 73 11.34 4.93 14.89
N LEU A 74 10.27 4.20 14.54
CA LEU A 74 8.91 4.51 14.97
C LEU A 74 8.68 4.28 16.47
N ALA A 75 9.33 3.27 17.07
CA ALA A 75 9.21 2.97 18.51
C ALA A 75 10.01 3.95 19.39
N THR A 76 11.23 4.29 18.97
CA THR A 76 12.14 5.17 19.73
C THR A 76 11.96 6.66 19.44
N GLY A 77 11.41 7.02 18.28
CA GLY A 77 11.39 8.39 17.77
C GLY A 77 12.72 8.88 17.20
N VAL A 78 13.71 7.99 17.01
CA VAL A 78 15.03 8.32 16.44
C VAL A 78 15.05 7.98 14.95
N TYR A 79 15.18 9.01 14.11
CA TYR A 79 15.00 8.90 12.65
C TYR A 79 16.32 9.04 11.87
N ASP A 80 17.34 8.27 12.24
CA ASP A 80 18.63 8.25 11.52
C ASP A 80 18.42 7.99 10.02
N PRO A 81 19.03 8.77 9.12
CA PRO A 81 18.70 8.75 7.69
C PRO A 81 19.13 7.46 6.99
N GLU A 82 18.14 6.73 6.47
CA GLU A 82 18.34 5.75 5.40
C GLU A 82 17.81 6.29 4.07
N PHE A 83 16.66 6.97 4.12
CA PHE A 83 16.10 7.71 2.99
C PHE A 83 15.58 9.08 3.48
N PRO A 84 16.38 10.16 3.38
CA PRO A 84 16.02 11.50 3.81
C PRO A 84 14.66 11.99 3.32
N LEU A 85 13.91 12.66 4.19
CA LEU A 85 12.57 13.18 3.89
C LEU A 85 12.58 14.16 2.72
N GLN A 86 13.65 14.95 2.54
CA GLN A 86 13.81 15.80 1.35
C GLN A 86 13.81 15.04 0.02
N TRP A 87 14.37 13.82 -0.02
CA TRP A 87 14.37 13.01 -1.24
C TRP A 87 12.98 12.43 -1.51
N MET A 88 12.25 12.03 -0.45
CA MET A 88 10.85 11.63 -0.57
C MET A 88 9.96 12.78 -1.07
N GLN A 89 10.14 14.00 -0.57
CA GLN A 89 9.38 15.16 -1.06
C GLN A 89 9.65 15.43 -2.54
N LYS A 90 10.92 15.43 -2.96
CA LYS A 90 11.32 15.60 -4.36
C LYS A 90 10.70 14.52 -5.25
N ASP A 91 10.74 13.26 -4.82
CA ASP A 91 10.16 12.15 -5.58
C ASP A 91 8.62 12.27 -5.67
N MET A 92 7.93 12.74 -4.61
CA MET A 92 6.48 13.00 -4.66
C MET A 92 6.13 14.18 -5.57
N GLN A 93 7.00 15.18 -5.66
CA GLN A 93 6.86 16.27 -6.62
C GLN A 93 6.99 15.75 -8.06
N MET A 94 8.03 14.95 -8.37
CA MET A 94 8.19 14.34 -9.69
C MET A 94 7.01 13.44 -10.08
N VAL A 95 6.44 12.69 -9.12
CA VAL A 95 5.21 11.91 -9.31
C VAL A 95 4.01 12.81 -9.65
N ALA A 96 3.83 13.92 -8.94
CA ALA A 96 2.73 14.86 -9.20
C ALA A 96 2.85 15.53 -10.59
N GLU A 97 4.05 15.96 -10.98
CA GLU A 97 4.34 16.57 -12.28
C GLU A 97 4.19 15.56 -13.44
N THR A 98 4.64 14.32 -13.24
CA THR A 98 4.48 13.23 -14.21
C THR A 98 3.01 12.87 -14.38
N GLY A 99 2.26 12.74 -13.28
CA GLY A 99 0.81 12.48 -13.32
C GLY A 99 0.04 13.57 -14.06
N TYR A 100 0.33 14.85 -13.77
CA TYR A 100 -0.24 15.97 -14.51
C TYR A 100 0.05 15.90 -16.02
N THR A 101 1.31 15.64 -16.39
CA THR A 101 1.73 15.51 -17.80
C THR A 101 1.06 14.33 -18.50
N ALA A 102 0.81 13.23 -17.78
CA ALA A 102 0.12 12.04 -18.28
C ALA A 102 -1.41 12.13 -18.24
N GLY A 103 -1.99 13.23 -17.75
CA GLY A 103 -3.44 13.37 -17.57
C GLY A 103 -4.04 12.53 -16.43
N VAL A 104 -3.21 12.03 -15.51
CA VAL A 104 -3.61 11.19 -14.38
C VAL A 104 -3.69 12.04 -13.11
N ALA A 105 -4.87 12.05 -12.47
CA ALA A 105 -5.07 12.77 -11.22
C ALA A 105 -4.34 12.07 -10.05
N MET A 106 -3.42 12.79 -9.39
CA MET A 106 -2.61 12.26 -8.28
C MET A 106 -2.91 12.99 -6.94
N PRO A 107 -4.13 12.86 -6.36
CA PRO A 107 -4.51 13.61 -5.17
C PRO A 107 -3.67 13.23 -3.93
N ILE A 108 -3.48 11.93 -3.68
CA ILE A 108 -2.71 11.45 -2.52
C ILE A 108 -1.23 11.83 -2.64
N ALA A 109 -0.63 11.74 -3.85
CA ALA A 109 0.75 12.18 -4.06
C ALA A 109 0.93 13.67 -3.73
N ASN A 110 -0.01 14.52 -4.16
CA ASN A 110 0.03 15.95 -3.84
C ASN A 110 -0.12 16.20 -2.34
N LEU A 111 -1.02 15.49 -1.65
CA LEU A 111 -1.15 15.62 -0.19
C LEU A 111 0.15 15.21 0.53
N THR A 112 0.72 14.05 0.20
CA THR A 112 2.00 13.58 0.76
C THR A 112 3.14 14.55 0.46
N LYS A 113 3.24 15.08 -0.77
CA LYS A 113 4.22 16.09 -1.17
C LYS A 113 4.16 17.33 -0.28
N GLU A 114 2.97 17.87 -0.02
CA GLU A 114 2.81 19.04 0.86
C GLU A 114 3.09 18.71 2.34
N MET A 115 2.66 17.54 2.84
CA MET A 115 2.99 17.10 4.20
C MET A 115 4.51 16.98 4.42
N CYS A 116 5.24 16.36 3.49
CA CYS A 116 6.69 16.29 3.54
C CYS A 116 7.33 17.70 3.44
N ARG A 117 6.81 18.59 2.60
CA ARG A 117 7.31 19.98 2.47
C ARG A 117 7.17 20.77 3.78
N LEU A 118 6.04 20.61 4.49
CA LEU A 118 5.84 21.25 5.81
C LEU A 118 6.80 20.69 6.85
N ALA A 119 6.96 19.36 6.92
CA ALA A 119 7.93 18.72 7.81
C ALA A 119 9.38 19.16 7.55
N ILE A 120 9.77 19.36 6.29
CA ILE A 120 11.07 19.92 5.89
C ILE A 120 11.24 21.36 6.38
N GLN A 121 10.19 22.20 6.29
CA GLN A 121 10.19 23.57 6.81
C GLN A 121 10.37 23.61 8.33
N ASP A 122 9.84 22.61 9.05
CA ASP A 122 10.01 22.42 10.49
C ASP A 122 11.32 21.68 10.86
N GLY A 123 12.30 21.61 9.94
CA GLY A 123 13.65 21.13 10.19
C GLY A 123 13.91 19.64 9.94
N LEU A 124 12.92 18.87 9.48
CA LEU A 124 13.03 17.41 9.29
C LEU A 124 13.60 17.02 7.91
N SER A 125 14.41 17.86 7.27
CA SER A 125 14.97 17.61 5.93
C SER A 125 15.83 16.34 5.86
N GLU A 126 16.84 16.27 6.73
CA GLU A 126 17.91 15.26 6.68
C GLU A 126 17.64 14.01 7.53
N VAL A 127 16.47 13.92 8.17
CA VAL A 127 16.05 12.70 8.88
C VAL A 127 15.32 11.74 7.94
N ASP A 128 15.23 10.48 8.31
CA ASP A 128 14.52 9.46 7.53
C ASP A 128 13.05 9.84 7.28
N PHE A 129 12.53 9.53 6.09
CA PHE A 129 11.15 9.88 5.71
C PHE A 129 10.08 9.31 6.65
N SER A 130 10.37 8.25 7.41
CA SER A 130 9.48 7.75 8.46
C SER A 130 9.24 8.74 9.61
N ALA A 131 10.04 9.81 9.74
CA ALA A 131 9.81 10.93 10.65
C ALA A 131 8.46 11.64 10.43
N ILE A 132 7.84 11.45 9.24
CA ILE A 132 6.49 11.94 8.97
C ILE A 132 5.44 11.38 9.95
N TYR A 133 5.70 10.20 10.55
CA TYR A 133 4.89 9.67 11.65
C TYR A 133 4.88 10.65 12.84
N HIS A 134 6.05 10.99 13.38
CA HIS A 134 6.14 11.95 14.48
C HIS A 134 5.58 13.32 14.09
N TYR A 135 5.81 13.77 12.85
CA TYR A 135 5.34 15.06 12.35
C TYR A 135 3.81 15.19 12.34
N LEU A 136 3.09 14.12 11.98
CA LEU A 136 1.62 14.14 11.91
C LEU A 136 0.94 14.08 13.30
N ASN A 137 1.67 13.67 14.35
CA ASN A 137 1.13 13.54 15.70
C ASN A 137 0.39 14.80 16.21
N PRO A 138 0.97 16.02 16.17
CA PRO A 138 0.31 17.24 16.67
C PRO A 138 -0.80 17.76 15.74
N ILE A 139 -0.96 17.18 14.54
CA ILE A 139 -2.05 17.50 13.61
C ILE A 139 -3.23 16.58 13.91
N LEU A 140 -2.98 15.27 14.01
CA LEU A 140 -3.99 14.24 14.23
C LEU A 140 -4.53 14.24 15.68
N ASN A 141 -3.68 14.47 16.68
CA ASN A 141 -4.05 14.35 18.09
C ASN A 141 -4.49 15.66 18.78
N ARG A 142 -4.78 16.75 18.03
CA ARG A 142 -5.34 18.00 18.61
C ARG A 142 -6.63 17.80 19.41
N ALA A 143 -7.42 16.77 19.09
CA ALA A 143 -8.67 16.44 19.79
C ALA A 143 -8.48 15.62 21.08
N SER A 144 -7.27 15.11 21.37
CA SER A 144 -7.00 14.19 22.49
C SER A 144 -7.27 14.79 23.88
N THR A 145 -7.38 16.12 23.99
CA THR A 145 -7.75 16.82 25.23
C THR A 145 -9.25 16.76 25.56
N LEU A 146 -10.15 16.52 24.59
CA LEU A 146 -11.59 16.79 24.77
C LEU A 146 -12.57 15.62 24.64
N GLN A 147 -12.19 14.45 24.13
CA GLN A 147 -13.08 13.28 24.18
C GLN A 147 -12.30 11.96 24.20
N ARG A 148 -12.15 11.36 25.39
CA ARG A 148 -11.83 9.93 25.50
C ARG A 148 -12.98 9.13 24.90
N PHE A 149 -12.68 8.11 24.09
CA PHE A 149 -13.67 7.09 23.69
C PHE A 149 -14.31 6.49 24.95
N ASN A 150 -15.54 6.90 25.25
CA ASN A 150 -16.29 6.36 26.37
C ASN A 150 -17.00 5.05 25.96
N ALA A 151 -17.45 4.27 26.95
CA ALA A 151 -18.09 2.98 26.71
C ALA A 151 -19.27 3.07 25.70
N SER A 152 -20.08 4.14 25.76
CA SER A 152 -21.17 4.37 24.80
C SER A 152 -20.72 4.63 23.36
N THR A 153 -19.55 5.24 23.15
CA THR A 153 -19.01 5.47 21.79
C THR A 153 -18.47 4.17 21.21
N LEU A 154 -17.73 3.39 22.00
CA LEU A 154 -17.28 2.06 21.61
C LEU A 154 -18.47 1.13 21.32
N GLN A 155 -19.51 1.17 22.14
CA GLN A 155 -20.70 0.34 21.94
C GLN A 155 -21.48 0.73 20.67
N ARG A 156 -21.52 2.02 20.30
CA ARG A 156 -22.05 2.45 18.99
C ARG A 156 -21.20 1.95 17.82
N PHE A 157 -19.87 1.99 17.93
CA PHE A 157 -18.97 1.44 16.92
C PHE A 157 -19.15 -0.08 16.74
N ILE A 158 -19.27 -0.83 17.85
CA ILE A 158 -19.52 -2.28 17.82
C ILE A 158 -20.87 -2.59 17.19
N ILE A 159 -21.93 -1.84 17.54
CA ILE A 159 -23.27 -2.00 16.94
C ILE A 159 -23.22 -1.72 15.43
N PHE A 160 -22.58 -0.63 15.00
CA PHE A 160 -22.44 -0.27 13.59
C PHE A 160 -21.65 -1.34 12.81
N ALA A 161 -20.50 -1.78 13.33
CA ALA A 161 -19.70 -2.84 12.70
C ALA A 161 -20.39 -4.21 12.68
N SER A 162 -21.36 -4.45 13.57
CA SER A 162 -22.17 -5.67 13.62
C SER A 162 -23.45 -5.59 12.77
N ALA A 163 -23.81 -4.42 12.24
CA ALA A 163 -25.07 -4.21 11.52
C ALA A 163 -25.01 -4.58 10.03
N ASP A 164 -23.85 -4.39 9.39
CA ASP A 164 -23.72 -4.41 7.91
C ASP A 164 -22.97 -5.61 7.33
N LEU A 165 -22.75 -6.68 8.10
CA LEU A 165 -22.37 -7.97 7.52
C LEU A 165 -23.65 -8.78 7.21
N PRO A 166 -23.99 -9.02 5.93
CA PRO A 166 -25.05 -9.96 5.62
C PRO A 166 -24.65 -11.32 6.19
N ARG A 167 -25.45 -11.85 7.12
CA ARG A 167 -25.27 -13.21 7.61
C ARG A 167 -25.26 -14.13 6.39
N PRO A 168 -24.33 -15.10 6.28
CA PRO A 168 -24.48 -16.15 5.30
C PRO A 168 -25.86 -16.78 5.54
N THR A 169 -26.75 -16.63 4.57
CA THR A 169 -28.10 -17.17 4.66
C THR A 169 -27.98 -18.68 4.78
N ASP A 170 -28.67 -19.28 5.75
CA ASP A 170 -28.86 -20.73 5.87
C ASP A 170 -29.70 -21.24 4.68
N HIS A 171 -29.11 -21.22 3.50
CA HIS A 171 -29.47 -22.13 2.42
C HIS A 171 -28.89 -23.47 2.82
N GLY A 172 -29.70 -24.20 3.60
CA GLY A 172 -29.32 -25.49 4.17
C GLY A 172 -28.71 -26.39 3.10
N VAL A 173 -27.61 -27.04 3.45
CA VAL A 173 -26.92 -28.03 2.62
C VAL A 173 -27.80 -29.28 2.53
N ALA A 174 -28.88 -29.19 1.75
CA ALA A 174 -29.53 -30.34 1.17
C ALA A 174 -28.53 -30.92 0.16
N ALA A 175 -28.02 -32.12 0.45
CA ALA A 175 -27.08 -32.81 -0.41
C ALA A 175 -27.73 -33.07 -1.79
N GLN A 176 -27.38 -32.23 -2.78
CA GLN A 176 -27.72 -32.48 -4.17
C GLN A 176 -26.60 -33.28 -4.82
N THR A 177 -26.92 -34.52 -5.16
CA THR A 177 -26.09 -35.40 -6.00
C THR A 177 -25.73 -34.68 -7.30
N PRO A 178 -24.46 -34.71 -7.76
CA PRO A 178 -24.05 -33.92 -8.91
C PRO A 178 -24.79 -34.36 -10.18
N ALA A 179 -25.50 -33.42 -10.81
CA ALA A 179 -26.09 -33.60 -12.13
C ALA A 179 -24.97 -33.64 -13.21
N PRO A 180 -25.12 -34.43 -14.29
CA PRO A 180 -24.08 -34.58 -15.30
C PRO A 180 -23.86 -33.29 -16.09
N ALA A 181 -22.60 -33.02 -16.43
CA ALA A 181 -22.18 -31.81 -17.14
C ALA A 181 -22.89 -31.68 -18.50
N GLN A 182 -23.61 -30.57 -18.69
CA GLN A 182 -24.16 -30.20 -19.99
C GLN A 182 -23.12 -29.41 -20.80
N THR A 183 -22.76 -29.96 -21.96
CA THR A 183 -21.83 -29.34 -22.91
C THR A 183 -22.38 -28.01 -23.43
N LEU A 184 -21.70 -26.91 -23.11
CA LEU A 184 -22.02 -25.59 -23.68
C LEU A 184 -21.65 -25.56 -25.17
N HIS A 185 -22.69 -25.58 -26.02
CA HIS A 185 -22.56 -25.54 -27.47
C HIS A 185 -22.36 -24.08 -27.92
N LEU A 186 -21.11 -23.61 -27.97
CA LEU A 186 -20.77 -22.28 -28.48
C LEU A 186 -20.88 -22.24 -30.01
N SER A 187 -21.86 -21.51 -30.54
CA SER A 187 -22.03 -21.27 -31.97
C SER A 187 -21.90 -19.77 -32.32
N HIS A 188 -21.05 -19.51 -33.32
CA HIS A 188 -20.89 -18.25 -34.07
C HIS A 188 -20.29 -17.03 -33.34
N TYR A 189 -18.95 -16.97 -33.36
CA TYR A 189 -18.26 -15.74 -33.77
C TYR A 189 -17.24 -16.09 -34.86
N GLN A 190 -17.53 -15.76 -36.12
CA GLN A 190 -16.64 -16.00 -37.26
C GLN A 190 -15.90 -14.71 -37.63
N ALA A 191 -14.57 -14.75 -37.56
CA ALA A 191 -13.68 -13.92 -38.36
C ALA A 191 -12.37 -14.68 -38.59
N THR A 192 -12.28 -15.35 -39.75
CA THR A 192 -11.07 -15.66 -40.54
C THR A 192 -9.72 -15.67 -39.80
N SER A 193 -9.12 -16.83 -39.50
CA SER A 193 -8.13 -17.54 -40.34
C SER A 193 -6.92 -16.68 -40.74
N SER A 194 -5.66 -17.07 -40.50
CA SER A 194 -5.10 -18.40 -40.79
C SER A 194 -3.90 -18.82 -39.92
N ASN A 195 -3.75 -20.14 -39.71
CA ASN A 195 -2.54 -20.99 -39.59
C ASN A 195 -1.19 -20.38 -39.11
N SER A 196 -0.40 -21.02 -38.24
CA SER A 196 -0.51 -22.30 -37.51
C SER A 196 0.60 -22.39 -36.41
N GLU A 197 0.93 -23.46 -35.66
CA GLU A 197 0.69 -24.92 -35.76
C GLU A 197 0.70 -25.63 -34.37
N HIS A 198 1.53 -26.66 -34.17
CA HIS A 198 1.64 -27.58 -33.02
C HIS A 198 2.39 -26.96 -31.80
N ALA A 199 2.12 -27.22 -30.50
CA ALA A 199 1.55 -28.35 -29.70
C ALA A 199 2.61 -29.21 -28.98
N HIS A 200 2.41 -29.41 -27.66
CA HIS A 200 3.21 -30.20 -26.67
C HIS A 200 4.65 -29.67 -26.39
N GLU A 201 5.26 -29.77 -25.19
CA GLU A 201 4.80 -30.21 -23.86
C GLU A 201 5.67 -29.60 -22.72
N HIS A 202 5.36 -29.95 -21.47
CA HIS A 202 6.04 -29.57 -20.22
C HIS A 202 7.59 -29.47 -20.26
N GLU A 203 8.16 -28.33 -19.84
CA GLU A 203 9.19 -28.31 -18.79
C GLU A 203 9.34 -26.93 -18.11
N TYR A 204 9.47 -26.92 -16.77
CA TYR A 204 9.57 -25.69 -15.97
C TYR A 204 11.05 -25.33 -15.73
N HIS A 205 11.75 -24.84 -16.76
CA HIS A 205 13.17 -24.46 -16.65
C HIS A 205 13.59 -23.23 -17.49
N GLY A 206 13.72 -22.09 -16.81
CA GLY A 206 14.79 -21.12 -17.06
C GLY A 206 14.54 -19.91 -17.97
N LYS A 207 15.30 -18.83 -17.67
CA LYS A 207 15.56 -17.62 -18.48
C LYS A 207 14.31 -16.70 -18.60
N VAL A 208 14.39 -15.42 -18.96
CA VAL A 208 15.07 -14.77 -20.10
C VAL A 208 15.23 -13.26 -19.84
N LEU A 209 16.42 -12.72 -20.21
CA LEU A 209 16.80 -11.35 -20.66
C LEU A 209 16.13 -10.11 -20.01
#